data_AF-A0A956QJT8-F1
#
_entry.id   AF-A0A956QJT8-F1
#
_cell.length_a   1.000
_cell.length_b   1.000
_cell.length_c   1.000
_cell.angle_alpha   90.00
_cell.angle_beta   90.00
_cell.angle_gamma   90.00
#
_symmetry.space_group_name_H-M   'P 1'
#
loop_
_entity.id
_entity.type
_entity.pdbx_description
1 polymer ?
#
loop_
_entity_poly.entity_id
_entity_poly.type
_entity_poly.pdbx_seq_one_letter_code
_entity_poly.pdbx_strand_id
1 'polypeptide(L)'
;MTVEIFFTLVMAAATVVLFVTEKFRVDVVAALTMTAFLVSGIITPEQGISGFSNPATVTVAAMFILSAGLYRTGALDNLAALIARAGGSSPWLTALSLMLVVGVISAFINNTAAVAIFLPVTFDLARRCKISPSKLLIPLSFASLFGGACTLVGTSTNVLVSSIAKNHGLQPFGMFEMAPLGLLLAAFGIAYMLTIGMPLLPSTREPENLEGEFELAPYLCEIVVAADSQSCGHPLATAPLIQEQDLDVLEVRRQGQNFWNPSGDFVLQAADVLRVRCAVHDLMASAQHHGVSFRAEGPGSVEERAFVEAVVGPGSPLIGHSLSSYRFRERFPASAIALRRSDTIRHSRLAATRLRVGDVLLLATKQEAVDRLRNDPAFVLVSEVNHQEDRRRLMLPALAIMVLVVALAALDLLPIVVSSILGCALMLLIGCLKPDEAYAAIDWKVIVLLGGMLTLGTAMEETGAARLLAES
;
A
#
# COMPACT_ATOMS: atom_id res chain seq x y z
N MET A 1 49.51 10.50 -5.04
CA MET A 1 48.06 10.84 -5.02
C MET A 1 47.94 12.33 -5.28
N THR A 2 47.20 12.75 -6.31
CA THR A 2 46.89 14.18 -6.52
C THR A 2 45.92 14.66 -5.44
N VAL A 3 45.86 15.98 -5.20
CA VAL A 3 44.91 16.58 -4.24
C VAL A 3 43.47 16.21 -4.61
N GLU A 4 43.17 16.16 -5.90
CA GLU A 4 41.88 15.74 -6.45
C GLU A 4 41.55 14.28 -6.11
N ILE A 5 42.47 13.33 -6.32
CA ILE A 5 42.27 11.91 -5.94
C ILE A 5 42.03 11.78 -4.44
N PHE A 6 42.82 12.47 -3.61
CA PHE A 6 42.65 12.43 -2.17
C PHE A 6 41.27 12.97 -1.75
N PHE A 7 40.86 14.12 -2.30
CA PHE A 7 39.53 14.69 -2.04
C PHE A 7 38.42 13.73 -2.43
N THR A 8 38.47 13.15 -3.64
CA THR A 8 37.48 12.18 -4.12
C THR A 8 37.38 10.95 -3.21
N LEU A 9 38.51 10.38 -2.77
CA LEU A 9 38.51 9.22 -1.88
C LEU A 9 37.97 9.55 -0.48
N VAL A 10 38.30 10.72 0.06
CA VAL A 10 37.73 11.20 1.33
C VAL A 10 36.22 11.40 1.20
N MET A 11 35.75 11.99 0.09
CA MET A 11 34.32 12.16 -0.18
C MET A 11 33.60 10.82 -0.35
N ALA A 12 34.21 9.85 -1.03
CA ALA A 12 33.67 8.49 -1.17
C ALA A 12 33.54 7.81 0.20
N ALA A 13 34.59 7.84 1.02
CA ALA A 13 34.59 7.27 2.36
C ALA A 13 33.56 7.96 3.27
N ALA A 14 33.49 9.30 3.23
CA ALA A 14 32.49 10.05 3.97
C ALA A 14 31.05 9.69 3.54
N THR A 15 30.81 9.53 2.24
CA THR A 15 29.51 9.11 1.70
C THR A 15 29.12 7.73 2.22
N VAL A 16 30.04 6.76 2.20
CA VAL A 16 29.80 5.41 2.74
C VAL A 16 29.51 5.45 4.24
N VAL A 17 30.29 6.22 5.02
CA VAL A 17 30.04 6.37 6.47
C VAL A 17 28.67 7.00 6.73
N LEU A 18 28.28 8.01 5.96
CA LEU A 18 26.97 8.65 6.09
C LEU A 18 25.81 7.71 5.73
N PHE A 19 25.99 6.82 4.74
CA PHE A 19 25.01 5.78 4.45
C PHE A 19 24.90 4.76 5.57
N VAL A 20 26.02 4.26 6.10
CA VAL A 20 26.03 3.24 7.17
C VAL A 20 25.47 3.80 8.48
N THR A 21 25.73 5.08 8.78
CA THR A 21 25.24 5.72 10.01
C THR A 21 23.77 6.14 9.93
N GLU A 22 23.18 6.19 8.73
CA GLU A 22 21.80 6.62 8.45
C GLU A 22 21.40 7.94 9.13
N LYS A 23 22.37 8.78 9.52
CA LYS A 23 22.12 10.04 10.24
C LYS A 23 21.37 11.05 9.38
N PHE A 24 21.60 10.98 8.07
CA PHE A 24 20.88 11.73 7.06
C PHE A 24 20.23 10.75 6.09
N ARG A 25 19.14 11.17 5.48
CA ARG A 25 18.48 10.37 4.44
C ARG A 25 19.42 10.18 3.25
N VAL A 26 19.36 9.00 2.64
CA VAL A 26 20.25 8.60 1.54
C VAL A 26 20.20 9.54 0.33
N ASP A 27 19.03 10.08 0.01
CA ASP A 27 18.82 11.07 -1.05
C ASP A 27 19.54 12.39 -0.76
N VAL A 28 19.50 12.83 0.50
CA VAL A 28 20.20 14.04 0.95
C VAL A 28 21.71 13.84 0.90
N VAL A 29 22.21 12.68 1.33
CA VAL A 29 23.64 12.37 1.25
C VAL A 29 24.11 12.39 -0.20
N ALA A 30 23.38 11.74 -1.12
CA ALA A 30 23.72 11.75 -2.54
C ALA A 30 23.73 13.16 -3.15
N ALA A 31 22.75 13.99 -2.81
CA ALA A 31 22.69 15.38 -3.27
C ALA A 31 23.84 16.24 -2.71
N LEU A 32 24.22 16.03 -1.45
CA LEU A 32 25.37 16.71 -0.84
C LEU A 32 26.69 16.29 -1.48
N THR A 33 26.87 14.99 -1.74
CA THR A 33 28.06 14.47 -2.43
C THR A 33 28.18 15.06 -3.83
N MET A 34 27.09 15.05 -4.62
CA MET A 34 27.04 15.70 -5.93
C MET A 34 27.39 17.20 -5.84
N THR A 35 26.79 17.92 -4.88
CA THR A 35 27.04 19.35 -4.68
C THR A 35 28.50 19.62 -4.32
N ALA A 36 29.11 18.77 -3.48
CA ALA A 36 30.51 18.90 -3.10
C ALA A 36 31.45 18.78 -4.31
N PHE A 37 31.18 17.85 -5.24
CA PHE A 37 31.98 17.71 -6.46
C PHE A 37 31.77 18.85 -7.47
N LEU A 38 30.55 19.38 -7.56
CA LEU A 38 30.26 20.56 -8.38
C LEU A 38 30.97 21.81 -7.85
N VAL A 39 30.94 22.03 -6.53
CA VAL A 39 31.59 23.18 -5.89
C VAL A 39 33.11 23.05 -5.91
N SER A 40 33.65 21.84 -5.81
CA SER A 40 35.10 21.63 -5.91
C SER A 40 35.65 21.84 -7.32
N GLY A 41 34.80 21.87 -8.35
CA GLY A 41 35.20 22.03 -9.74
C GLY A 41 35.86 20.78 -10.35
N ILE A 42 35.78 19.63 -9.66
CA ILE A 42 36.30 18.34 -10.16
C ILE A 42 35.45 17.85 -11.34
N ILE A 43 34.14 18.11 -11.30
CA ILE A 43 33.22 17.77 -12.38
C ILE A 43 32.51 19.03 -12.89
N THR A 44 32.15 19.03 -14.18
CA THR A 44 31.38 20.13 -14.78
C THR A 44 29.91 20.09 -14.35
N PRO A 45 29.16 21.20 -14.50
CA PRO A 45 27.71 21.21 -14.27
C PRO A 45 26.97 20.15 -15.11
N GLU A 46 27.35 19.95 -16.37
CA GLU A 46 26.75 18.92 -17.22
C GLU A 46 27.01 17.51 -16.68
N GLN A 47 28.24 17.24 -16.21
CA GLN A 47 28.59 15.95 -15.61
C GLN A 47 27.83 15.71 -14.30
N GLY A 48 27.68 16.74 -13.46
CA GLY A 48 26.96 16.63 -12.19
C GLY A 48 25.46 16.34 -12.36
N ILE A 49 24.80 16.85 -13.41
CA ILE A 49 23.38 16.56 -13.64
C ILE A 49 23.15 15.34 -14.57
N SER A 50 24.20 14.82 -15.21
CA SER A 50 24.10 13.73 -16.19
C SER A 50 23.45 12.46 -15.61
N GLY A 51 23.63 12.19 -14.32
CA GLY A 51 23.03 11.05 -13.64
C GLY A 51 21.50 11.02 -13.65
N PHE A 52 20.84 12.18 -13.74
CA PHE A 52 19.38 12.27 -13.88
C PHE A 52 18.89 11.93 -15.29
N SER A 53 19.74 12.12 -16.30
CA SER A 53 19.46 11.71 -17.69
C SER A 53 19.91 10.27 -18.00
N ASN A 54 20.49 9.57 -17.03
CA ASN A 54 20.99 8.22 -17.21
C ASN A 54 19.84 7.24 -17.53
N PRO A 55 19.99 6.33 -18.51
CA PRO A 55 18.96 5.36 -18.87
C PRO A 55 18.45 4.52 -17.70
N ALA A 56 19.31 4.18 -16.73
CA ALA A 56 18.92 3.44 -15.53
C ALA A 56 17.99 4.24 -14.63
N THR A 57 18.33 5.50 -14.35
CA THR A 57 17.51 6.41 -13.52
C THR A 57 16.12 6.59 -14.14
N VAL A 58 16.05 6.80 -15.46
CA VAL A 58 14.78 6.96 -16.19
C VAL A 58 13.97 5.65 -16.21
N THR A 59 14.63 4.50 -16.41
CA THR A 59 13.98 3.19 -16.38
C THR A 59 13.37 2.92 -15.01
N VAL A 60 14.08 3.22 -13.92
CA VAL A 60 13.57 3.03 -12.56
C VAL A 60 12.34 3.91 -12.30
N ALA A 61 12.36 5.17 -12.74
CA ALA A 61 11.19 6.06 -12.66
C ALA A 61 9.98 5.48 -13.43
N ALA A 62 10.21 5.00 -14.65
CA ALA A 62 9.18 4.37 -15.46
C ALA A 62 8.62 3.09 -14.81
N MET A 63 9.46 2.29 -14.15
CA MET A 63 9.03 1.09 -13.43
C MET A 63 8.15 1.40 -12.23
N PHE A 64 8.37 2.52 -11.53
CA PHE A 64 7.45 2.97 -10.48
C PHE A 64 6.04 3.26 -11.04
N ILE A 65 5.97 3.96 -12.17
CA ILE A 65 4.70 4.28 -12.86
C ILE A 65 3.99 3.00 -13.30
N LEU A 66 4.72 2.09 -13.96
CA LEU A 66 4.18 0.82 -14.43
C LEU A 66 3.67 -0.06 -13.29
N SER A 67 4.43 -0.14 -12.20
CA SER A 67 4.04 -0.85 -10.96
C SER A 67 2.76 -0.26 -10.38
N ALA A 68 2.65 1.08 -10.33
CA ALA A 68 1.47 1.76 -9.83
C ALA A 68 0.24 1.54 -10.72
N GLY A 69 0.39 1.49 -12.04
CA GLY A 69 -0.72 1.16 -12.94
C GLY A 69 -1.24 -0.26 -12.74
N LEU A 70 -0.34 -1.22 -12.50
CA LEU A 70 -0.74 -2.60 -12.20
C LEU A 70 -1.47 -2.70 -10.84
N TYR A 71 -1.01 -1.93 -9.85
CA TYR A 71 -1.66 -1.81 -8.55
C TYR A 71 -3.05 -1.18 -8.64
N ARG A 72 -3.18 -0.01 -9.30
CA ARG A 72 -4.43 0.75 -9.40
C ARG A 72 -5.53 0.04 -10.18
N THR A 73 -5.17 -0.86 -11.10
CA THR A 73 -6.12 -1.66 -11.87
C THR A 73 -6.57 -2.93 -11.15
N GLY A 74 -6.05 -3.20 -9.95
CA GLY A 74 -6.37 -4.42 -9.20
C GLY A 74 -5.81 -5.69 -9.84
N ALA A 75 -4.85 -5.57 -10.76
CA ALA A 75 -4.25 -6.72 -11.42
C ALA A 75 -3.51 -7.67 -10.47
N LEU A 76 -3.26 -7.20 -9.26
CA LEU A 76 -2.59 -7.94 -8.20
C LEU A 76 -3.58 -8.44 -7.12
N ASP A 77 -4.86 -8.02 -7.14
CA ASP A 77 -5.86 -8.37 -6.12
C ASP A 77 -6.12 -9.88 -6.04
N ASN A 78 -6.17 -10.54 -7.20
CA ASN A 78 -6.48 -11.97 -7.29
C ASN A 78 -5.34 -12.89 -6.83
N LEU A 79 -4.15 -12.33 -6.58
CA LEU A 79 -2.98 -13.10 -6.16
C LEU A 79 -3.06 -13.51 -4.69
N ALA A 80 -3.76 -12.71 -3.85
CA ALA A 80 -4.06 -13.06 -2.47
C ALA A 80 -4.90 -14.34 -2.38
N ALA A 81 -5.96 -14.43 -3.20
CA ALA A 81 -6.82 -15.60 -3.27
C ALA A 81 -6.07 -16.83 -3.81
N LEU A 82 -5.13 -16.64 -4.75
CA LEU A 82 -4.28 -17.72 -5.25
C LEU A 82 -3.40 -18.31 -4.13
N ILE A 83 -2.74 -17.45 -3.34
CA ILE A 83 -1.90 -17.87 -2.21
C ILE A 83 -2.75 -18.60 -1.17
N ALA A 84 -3.91 -18.05 -0.80
CA ALA A 84 -4.80 -18.66 0.18
C ALA A 84 -5.31 -20.06 -0.27
N ARG A 85 -5.65 -20.21 -1.55
CA ARG A 85 -6.09 -21.51 -2.12
C ARG A 85 -4.95 -22.53 -2.19
N ALA A 86 -3.75 -22.10 -2.53
CA ALA A 86 -2.58 -22.98 -2.64
C ALA A 86 -1.98 -23.37 -1.27
N GLY A 87 -2.03 -22.47 -0.29
CA GLY A 87 -1.49 -22.67 1.06
C GLY A 87 -2.36 -23.53 1.98
N GLY A 88 -3.70 -23.47 1.82
CA GLY A 88 -4.64 -24.18 2.68
C GLY A 88 -4.49 -23.78 4.15
N SER A 89 -4.48 -24.76 5.06
CA SER A 89 -4.33 -24.52 6.50
C SER A 89 -2.90 -24.69 7.04
N SER A 90 -1.95 -25.10 6.20
CA SER A 90 -0.59 -25.39 6.64
C SER A 90 0.29 -24.13 6.61
N PRO A 91 0.92 -23.73 7.74
CA PRO A 91 1.87 -22.62 7.78
C PRO A 91 2.99 -22.74 6.73
N TRP A 92 3.46 -23.97 6.49
CA TRP A 92 4.56 -24.23 5.58
C TRP A 92 4.17 -24.04 4.11
N LEU A 93 3.01 -24.58 3.69
CA LEU A 93 2.49 -24.42 2.33
C LEU A 93 2.09 -22.96 2.05
N THR A 94 1.57 -22.28 3.07
CA THR A 94 1.24 -20.85 2.99
C THR A 94 2.49 -20.00 2.81
N ALA A 95 3.55 -20.26 3.58
CA ALA A 95 4.82 -19.58 3.38
C ALA A 95 5.43 -19.87 2.01
N LEU A 96 5.43 -21.13 1.55
CA LEU A 96 5.96 -21.49 0.23
C LEU A 96 5.19 -20.81 -0.90
N SER A 97 3.85 -20.86 -0.88
CA SER A 97 3.02 -20.22 -1.89
C SER A 97 3.17 -18.71 -1.90
N LEU A 98 3.24 -18.08 -0.72
CA LEU A 98 3.54 -16.65 -0.57
C LEU A 98 4.89 -16.32 -1.22
N MET A 99 5.96 -17.05 -0.87
CA MET A 99 7.29 -16.79 -1.39
C MET A 99 7.38 -16.98 -2.91
N LEU A 100 6.72 -17.99 -3.47
CA LEU A 100 6.72 -18.22 -4.91
C LEU A 100 5.96 -17.13 -5.67
N VAL A 101 4.76 -16.78 -5.21
CA VAL A 101 3.93 -15.76 -5.87
C VAL A 101 4.60 -14.41 -5.79
N VAL A 102 5.06 -14.00 -4.60
CA VAL A 102 5.74 -12.72 -4.40
C VAL A 102 7.05 -12.68 -5.17
N GLY A 103 7.84 -13.76 -5.16
CA GLY A 103 9.10 -13.82 -5.89
C GLY A 103 8.91 -13.62 -7.39
N VAL A 104 7.91 -14.27 -7.99
CA VAL A 104 7.61 -14.08 -9.42
C VAL A 104 7.18 -12.64 -9.72
N ILE A 105 6.35 -12.05 -8.86
CA ILE A 105 5.86 -10.68 -9.06
C ILE A 105 6.99 -9.66 -8.90
N SER A 106 7.82 -9.83 -7.87
CA SER A 106 8.96 -8.96 -7.57
C SER A 106 10.06 -9.04 -8.62
N ALA A 107 10.07 -10.08 -9.46
CA ALA A 107 10.94 -10.13 -10.63
C ALA A 107 10.57 -9.08 -11.69
N PHE A 108 9.40 -8.44 -11.62
CA PHE A 108 8.96 -7.45 -12.60
C PHE A 108 8.47 -6.14 -11.99
N ILE A 109 8.37 -6.08 -10.66
CA ILE A 109 7.84 -4.95 -9.90
C ILE A 109 8.86 -4.57 -8.83
N ASN A 110 8.89 -3.30 -8.44
CA ASN A 110 9.73 -2.85 -7.34
C ASN A 110 9.42 -3.63 -6.05
N ASN A 111 10.47 -4.16 -5.41
CA ASN A 111 10.42 -4.89 -4.16
C ASN A 111 9.57 -4.21 -3.08
N THR A 112 9.72 -2.90 -2.87
CA THR A 112 8.96 -2.14 -1.86
C THR A 112 7.46 -2.14 -2.16
N ALA A 113 7.08 -1.98 -3.43
CA ALA A 113 5.69 -2.03 -3.86
C ALA A 113 5.12 -3.44 -3.70
N ALA A 114 5.88 -4.47 -4.07
CA ALA A 114 5.47 -5.87 -3.90
C ALA A 114 5.19 -6.17 -2.42
N VAL A 115 6.12 -5.84 -1.51
CA VAL A 115 5.92 -6.06 -0.06
C VAL A 115 4.70 -5.30 0.45
N ALA A 116 4.52 -4.02 0.09
CA ALA A 116 3.37 -3.23 0.55
C ALA A 116 2.02 -3.83 0.11
N ILE A 117 1.96 -4.37 -1.10
CA ILE A 117 0.74 -4.99 -1.65
C ILE A 117 0.42 -6.31 -0.93
N PHE A 118 1.44 -7.11 -0.63
CA PHE A 118 1.26 -8.40 0.01
C PHE A 118 1.25 -8.33 1.54
N LEU A 119 1.58 -7.19 2.14
CA LEU A 119 1.53 -6.97 3.58
C LEU A 119 0.14 -7.30 4.19
N PRO A 120 -0.98 -6.71 3.74
CA PRO A 120 -2.31 -7.04 4.28
C PRO A 120 -2.69 -8.50 4.07
N VAL A 121 -2.37 -9.06 2.89
CA VAL A 121 -2.58 -10.48 2.57
C VAL A 121 -1.83 -11.38 3.55
N THR A 122 -0.60 -11.00 3.89
CA THR A 122 0.26 -11.76 4.79
C THR A 122 -0.26 -11.77 6.21
N PHE A 123 -0.86 -10.64 6.67
CA PHE A 123 -1.55 -10.60 7.96
C PHE A 123 -2.77 -11.52 8.00
N ASP A 124 -3.62 -11.49 6.96
CA ASP A 124 -4.79 -12.37 6.87
C ASP A 124 -4.39 -13.85 6.86
N LEU A 125 -3.37 -14.21 6.07
CA LEU A 125 -2.83 -15.57 6.02
C LEU A 125 -2.24 -16.02 7.36
N ALA A 126 -1.54 -15.13 8.08
CA ALA A 126 -1.03 -15.42 9.41
C ALA A 126 -2.16 -15.71 10.41
N ARG A 127 -3.24 -14.91 10.38
CA ARG A 127 -4.46 -15.10 11.19
C ARG A 127 -5.12 -16.45 10.88
N ARG A 128 -5.34 -16.77 9.59
CA ARG A 128 -5.93 -18.05 9.15
C ARG A 128 -5.12 -19.27 9.60
N CYS A 129 -3.79 -19.19 9.50
CA CYS A 129 -2.89 -20.25 9.94
C CYS A 129 -2.64 -20.26 11.46
N LYS A 130 -3.20 -19.30 12.21
CA LYS A 130 -2.99 -19.11 13.67
C LYS A 130 -1.49 -19.02 14.06
N ILE A 131 -0.70 -18.33 13.24
CA ILE A 131 0.73 -18.08 13.47
C ILE A 131 1.02 -16.59 13.65
N SER A 132 2.15 -16.25 14.26
CA SER A 132 2.58 -14.85 14.37
C SER A 132 2.90 -14.27 12.98
N PRO A 133 2.45 -13.05 12.64
CA PRO A 133 2.72 -12.42 11.34
C PRO A 133 4.20 -12.38 10.96
N SER A 134 5.10 -12.18 11.93
CA SER A 134 6.56 -12.17 11.71
C SER A 134 7.08 -13.44 11.01
N LYS A 135 6.39 -14.58 11.19
CA LYS A 135 6.73 -15.84 10.53
C LYS A 135 6.42 -15.88 9.03
N LEU A 136 5.62 -14.95 8.52
CA LEU A 136 5.33 -14.80 7.09
C LEU A 136 5.87 -13.48 6.51
N LEU A 137 5.93 -12.40 7.29
CA LEU A 137 6.45 -11.10 6.87
C LEU A 137 7.93 -11.12 6.48
N ILE A 138 8.75 -11.87 7.23
CA ILE A 138 10.18 -12.00 6.90
C ILE A 138 10.35 -12.84 5.62
N PRO A 139 9.71 -14.03 5.46
CA PRO A 139 9.69 -14.75 4.19
C PRO A 139 9.20 -13.92 3.01
N LEU A 140 8.16 -13.10 3.19
CA LEU A 140 7.66 -12.17 2.18
C LEU A 140 8.77 -11.22 1.70
N SER A 141 9.48 -10.58 2.64
CA SER A 141 10.56 -9.66 2.31
C SER A 141 11.71 -10.35 1.57
N PHE A 142 12.12 -11.54 2.01
CA PHE A 142 13.18 -12.29 1.33
C PHE A 142 12.75 -12.80 -0.05
N ALA A 143 11.51 -13.26 -0.20
CA ALA A 143 10.98 -13.67 -1.49
C ALA A 143 10.99 -12.53 -2.50
N SER A 144 10.62 -11.32 -2.07
CA SER A 144 10.71 -10.12 -2.91
C SER A 144 12.15 -9.86 -3.36
N LEU A 145 13.13 -9.95 -2.47
CA LEU A 145 14.56 -9.79 -2.81
C LEU A 145 15.05 -10.87 -3.80
N PHE A 146 14.71 -12.13 -3.56
CA PHE A 146 15.10 -13.24 -4.45
C PHE A 146 14.48 -13.11 -5.84
N GLY A 147 13.21 -12.71 -5.90
CA GLY A 147 12.52 -12.40 -7.15
C GLY A 147 13.21 -11.27 -7.91
N GLY A 148 13.47 -10.15 -7.24
CA GLY A 148 14.12 -8.99 -7.84
C GLY A 148 15.53 -9.27 -8.38
N ALA A 149 16.24 -10.24 -7.79
CA ALA A 149 17.56 -10.66 -8.26
C ALA A 149 17.53 -11.47 -9.57
N CYS A 150 16.37 -11.98 -9.99
CA CYS A 150 16.25 -12.84 -11.18
C CYS A 150 16.23 -12.07 -12.50
N THR A 151 15.95 -10.76 -12.49
CA THR A 151 15.80 -9.98 -13.72
C THR A 151 16.56 -8.67 -13.64
N LEU A 152 16.83 -8.09 -14.82
CA LEU A 152 17.44 -6.76 -14.90
C LEU A 152 16.56 -5.68 -14.24
N VAL A 153 15.23 -5.80 -14.34
CA VAL A 153 14.25 -4.80 -13.86
C VAL A 153 13.94 -4.93 -12.37
N GLY A 154 14.09 -6.14 -11.82
CA GLY A 154 13.63 -6.44 -10.46
C GLY A 154 14.27 -5.57 -9.38
N THR A 155 15.47 -5.03 -9.63
CA THR A 155 16.12 -4.09 -8.71
C THR A 155 16.78 -2.92 -9.45
N SER A 156 16.76 -1.74 -8.82
CA SER A 156 17.46 -0.55 -9.33
C SER A 156 18.97 -0.75 -9.46
N THR A 157 19.56 -1.60 -8.62
CA THR A 157 20.98 -1.96 -8.67
C THR A 157 21.34 -2.70 -9.96
N ASN A 158 20.50 -3.62 -10.42
CA ASN A 158 20.76 -4.39 -11.65
C ASN A 158 20.75 -3.48 -12.88
N VAL A 159 19.75 -2.59 -12.97
CA VAL A 159 19.65 -1.60 -14.05
C VAL A 159 20.85 -0.65 -14.03
N LEU A 160 21.26 -0.19 -12.84
CA LEU A 160 22.42 0.70 -12.67
C LEU A 160 23.71 0.04 -13.16
N VAL A 161 24.00 -1.18 -12.71
CA VAL A 161 25.21 -1.94 -13.10
C VAL A 161 25.23 -2.17 -14.61
N SER A 162 24.09 -2.50 -15.22
CA SER A 162 23.98 -2.66 -16.68
C SER A 162 24.24 -1.35 -17.44
N SER A 163 23.75 -0.21 -16.93
CA SER A 163 24.07 1.07 -17.53
C SER A 163 25.55 1.43 -17.40
N ILE A 164 26.17 1.15 -16.27
CA ILE A 164 27.61 1.42 -16.06
C ILE A 164 28.45 0.56 -17.01
N ALA A 165 28.13 -0.74 -17.15
CA ALA A 165 28.79 -1.64 -18.09
C ALA A 165 28.70 -1.12 -19.52
N LYS A 166 27.50 -0.70 -19.96
CA LYS A 166 27.28 -0.12 -21.29
C LYS A 166 28.09 1.16 -21.53
N ASN A 167 28.18 2.04 -20.52
CA ASN A 167 28.97 3.27 -20.61
C ASN A 167 30.47 2.99 -20.79
N HIS A 168 30.95 1.84 -20.31
CA HIS A 168 32.32 1.37 -20.50
C HIS A 168 32.53 0.55 -21.79
N GLY A 169 31.56 0.55 -22.71
CA GLY A 169 31.65 -0.16 -23.98
C GLY A 169 31.43 -1.67 -23.88
N LEU A 170 30.96 -2.18 -22.74
CA LEU A 170 30.54 -3.57 -22.60
C LEU A 170 29.12 -3.76 -23.14
N GLN A 171 28.79 -5.01 -23.48
CA GLN A 171 27.42 -5.39 -23.82
C GLN A 171 26.52 -5.16 -22.58
N PRO A 172 25.34 -4.52 -22.73
CA PRO A 172 24.38 -4.41 -21.64
C PRO A 172 23.88 -5.80 -21.25
N PHE A 173 23.58 -6.00 -19.96
CA PHE A 173 23.01 -7.27 -19.50
C PHE A 173 21.64 -7.50 -20.12
N GLY A 174 21.39 -8.73 -20.58
CA GLY A 174 20.08 -9.17 -21.04
C GLY A 174 19.05 -9.23 -19.90
N MET A 175 17.76 -9.11 -20.23
CA MET A 175 16.67 -9.10 -19.25
C MET A 175 16.70 -10.26 -18.25
N PHE A 176 17.01 -11.46 -18.75
CA PHE A 176 17.05 -12.71 -17.99
C PHE A 176 18.45 -13.30 -17.85
N GLU A 177 19.49 -12.52 -18.14
CA GLU A 177 20.88 -13.00 -18.04
C GLU A 177 21.26 -13.36 -16.60
N MET A 178 20.71 -12.63 -15.63
CA MET A 178 20.88 -12.89 -14.19
C MET A 178 19.97 -14.03 -13.68
N ALA A 179 18.98 -14.48 -14.48
CA ALA A 179 17.97 -15.43 -14.03
C ALA A 179 18.53 -16.78 -13.59
N PRO A 180 19.54 -17.41 -14.25
CA PRO A 180 20.07 -18.69 -13.79
C PRO A 180 20.63 -18.62 -12.37
N LEU A 181 21.40 -17.57 -12.06
CA LEU A 181 21.97 -17.37 -10.73
C LEU A 181 20.91 -16.90 -9.74
N GLY A 182 20.02 -16.01 -10.15
CA GLY A 182 18.91 -15.52 -9.33
C GLY A 182 17.94 -16.65 -8.94
N LEU A 183 17.61 -17.55 -9.85
CA LEU A 183 16.75 -18.71 -9.59
C LEU A 183 17.43 -19.73 -8.66
N LEU A 184 18.74 -19.93 -8.79
CA LEU A 184 19.50 -20.73 -7.82
C LEU A 184 19.45 -20.09 -6.44
N LEU A 185 19.73 -18.79 -6.34
CA LEU A 185 19.64 -18.04 -5.08
C LEU A 185 18.23 -18.10 -4.48
N ALA A 186 17.20 -17.95 -5.30
CA ALA A 186 15.80 -18.05 -4.89
C ALA A 186 15.47 -19.46 -4.40
N ALA A 187 15.87 -20.50 -5.12
CA ALA A 187 15.62 -21.88 -4.71
C ALA A 187 16.29 -22.22 -3.38
N PHE A 188 17.59 -21.89 -3.22
CA PHE A 188 18.31 -22.09 -1.97
C PHE A 188 17.78 -21.22 -0.84
N GLY A 189 17.47 -19.96 -1.12
CA GLY A 189 16.93 -19.01 -0.15
C GLY A 189 15.55 -19.39 0.36
N ILE A 190 14.65 -19.82 -0.54
CA ILE A 190 13.34 -20.36 -0.19
C ILE A 190 13.52 -21.65 0.62
N ALA A 191 14.34 -22.60 0.17
CA ALA A 191 14.60 -23.83 0.91
C ALA A 191 15.14 -23.56 2.32
N TYR A 192 16.11 -22.64 2.45
CA TYR A 192 16.66 -22.19 3.73
C TYR A 192 15.59 -21.56 4.61
N MET A 193 14.80 -20.62 4.07
CA MET A 193 13.74 -19.95 4.82
C MET A 193 12.68 -20.92 5.31
N LEU A 194 12.31 -21.91 4.50
CA LEU A 194 11.29 -22.89 4.84
C LEU A 194 11.77 -23.95 5.84
N THR A 195 13.08 -24.24 5.90
CA THR A 195 13.65 -25.30 6.75
C THR A 195 14.29 -24.74 8.02
N ILE A 196 15.22 -23.81 7.89
CA ILE A 196 16.01 -23.23 8.99
C ILE A 196 15.42 -21.89 9.43
N GLY A 197 15.04 -21.04 8.48
CA GLY A 197 14.55 -19.69 8.75
C GLY A 197 13.31 -19.69 9.64
N MET A 198 12.23 -20.34 9.20
CA MET A 198 10.93 -20.33 9.89
C MET A 198 10.98 -20.76 11.36
N PRO A 199 11.74 -21.81 11.75
CA PRO A 199 11.97 -22.15 13.16
C PRO A 199 12.71 -21.07 13.96
N LEU A 200 13.66 -20.36 13.36
CA LEU A 200 14.45 -19.29 14.01
C LEU A 200 13.67 -17.99 14.15
N LEU A 201 12.61 -17.78 13.35
CA LEU A 201 11.87 -16.52 13.35
C LEU A 201 11.16 -16.29 14.70
N PRO A 202 11.23 -15.05 15.23
CA PRO A 202 10.60 -14.72 16.50
C PRO A 202 9.09 -14.96 16.43
N SER A 203 8.58 -15.61 17.47
CA SER A 203 7.15 -15.85 17.67
C SER A 203 6.62 -14.89 18.72
N THR A 204 6.77 -13.59 18.49
CA THR A 204 6.13 -12.59 19.35
C THR A 204 4.62 -12.75 19.15
N ARG A 205 3.99 -13.42 20.12
CA ARG A 205 2.55 -13.50 20.30
C ARG A 205 2.17 -12.23 21.05
N GLU A 206 1.85 -11.19 20.29
CA GLU A 206 0.91 -10.11 20.65
C GLU A 206 0.98 -9.04 19.55
N PRO A 207 0.14 -9.12 18.52
CA PRO A 207 -0.27 -7.96 17.78
C PRO A 207 -1.56 -7.41 18.42
N GLU A 208 -1.56 -7.14 19.73
CA GLU A 208 -2.75 -6.57 20.37
C GLU A 208 -2.93 -5.08 20.03
N ASN A 209 -1.97 -4.45 19.31
CA ASN A 209 -2.01 -3.03 18.97
C ASN A 209 -1.41 -2.66 17.59
N LEU A 210 -1.26 -3.59 16.64
CA LEU A 210 -0.91 -3.20 15.25
C LEU A 210 -2.13 -2.68 14.46
N GLU A 211 -3.33 -2.87 15.01
CA GLU A 211 -4.60 -2.33 14.50
C GLU A 211 -4.65 -0.79 14.60
N GLY A 212 -3.82 -0.18 15.45
CA GLY A 212 -3.79 1.28 15.65
C GLY A 212 -3.21 2.09 14.49
N GLU A 213 -2.41 1.48 13.60
CA GLU A 213 -1.73 2.22 12.52
C GLU A 213 -2.30 1.95 11.11
N PHE A 214 -3.06 0.87 10.90
CA PHE A 214 -3.51 0.48 9.55
C PHE A 214 -4.97 0.00 9.40
N GLU A 215 -5.79 -0.02 10.46
CA GLU A 215 -7.21 -0.35 10.32
C GLU A 215 -8.10 0.78 10.85
N LEU A 216 -9.09 1.17 10.02
CA LEU A 216 -10.22 1.97 10.46
C LEU A 216 -10.84 1.28 11.68
N ALA A 217 -10.82 1.95 12.82
CA ALA A 217 -11.30 1.40 14.09
C ALA A 217 -12.69 0.76 13.92
N PRO A 218 -12.96 -0.40 14.57
CA PRO A 218 -14.19 -1.15 14.38
C PRO A 218 -15.41 -0.27 14.69
N TYR A 219 -16.35 -0.20 13.76
CA TYR A 219 -17.51 0.67 13.85
C TYR A 219 -18.62 -0.01 14.65
N LEU A 220 -19.31 0.78 15.47
CA LEU A 220 -20.58 0.37 16.07
C LEU A 220 -21.72 0.69 15.11
N CYS A 221 -22.43 -0.33 14.68
CA CYS A 221 -23.54 -0.24 13.74
C CYS A 221 -24.83 -0.79 14.35
N GLU A 222 -25.97 -0.19 13.99
CA GLU A 222 -27.28 -0.71 14.35
C GLU A 222 -27.89 -1.45 13.16
N ILE A 223 -28.15 -2.73 13.35
CA ILE A 223 -28.77 -3.64 12.40
C ILE A 223 -30.22 -3.88 12.83
N VAL A 224 -31.19 -3.68 11.93
CA VAL A 224 -32.58 -4.07 12.20
C VAL A 224 -32.86 -5.41 11.55
N VAL A 225 -33.28 -6.38 12.36
CA VAL A 225 -33.69 -7.70 11.88
C VAL A 225 -35.03 -7.55 11.16
N ALA A 226 -35.03 -7.72 9.83
CA ALA A 226 -36.25 -7.65 9.03
C ALA A 226 -37.14 -8.88 9.26
N ALA A 227 -38.43 -8.75 8.97
CA ALA A 227 -39.42 -9.80 9.21
C ALA A 227 -39.20 -11.05 8.33
N ASP A 228 -38.54 -10.89 7.19
CA ASP A 228 -38.13 -11.93 6.23
C ASP A 228 -36.71 -12.45 6.47
N SER A 229 -36.00 -11.96 7.50
CA SER A 229 -34.64 -12.40 7.80
C SER A 229 -34.62 -13.87 8.22
N GLN A 230 -33.72 -14.64 7.61
CA GLN A 230 -33.48 -16.06 7.95
C GLN A 230 -32.95 -16.26 9.38
N SER A 231 -32.51 -15.18 10.04
CA SER A 231 -32.04 -15.19 11.42
C SER A 231 -33.17 -15.06 12.46
N CYS A 232 -34.39 -14.75 12.04
CA CYS A 232 -35.55 -14.74 12.92
C CYS A 232 -35.82 -16.15 13.50
N GLY A 233 -36.08 -16.22 14.81
CA GLY A 233 -36.39 -17.48 15.51
C GLY A 233 -35.17 -18.33 15.88
N HIS A 234 -33.96 -17.89 15.53
CA HIS A 234 -32.72 -18.59 15.90
C HIS A 234 -32.06 -17.94 17.12
N PRO A 235 -31.42 -18.74 18.00
CA PRO A 235 -30.50 -18.24 19.02
C PRO A 235 -29.38 -17.41 18.40
N LEU A 236 -28.94 -16.37 19.11
CA LEU A 236 -27.91 -15.44 18.67
C LEU A 236 -26.62 -16.16 18.25
N ALA A 237 -26.24 -17.22 18.96
CA ALA A 237 -25.04 -18.01 18.68
C ALA A 237 -25.13 -18.83 17.37
N THR A 238 -26.34 -19.14 16.89
CA THR A 238 -26.59 -19.99 15.72
C THR A 238 -27.32 -19.27 14.59
N ALA A 239 -27.60 -17.98 14.76
CA ALA A 239 -28.22 -17.16 13.73
C ALA A 239 -27.27 -17.03 12.52
N PRO A 240 -27.72 -17.33 11.30
CA PRO A 240 -26.90 -17.21 10.09
C PRO A 240 -26.25 -15.84 9.92
N LEU A 241 -26.96 -14.77 10.28
CA LEU A 241 -26.45 -13.39 10.26
C LEU A 241 -25.21 -13.21 11.14
N ILE A 242 -25.12 -13.92 12.26
CA ILE A 242 -24.02 -13.79 13.21
C ILE A 242 -22.86 -14.70 12.82
N GLN A 243 -23.14 -15.95 12.45
CA GLN A 243 -22.11 -16.93 12.12
C GLN A 243 -21.43 -16.69 10.76
N GLU A 244 -22.19 -16.31 9.73
CA GLU A 244 -21.63 -16.13 8.38
C GLU A 244 -20.86 -14.82 8.23
N GLN A 245 -21.15 -13.83 9.07
CA GLN A 245 -20.60 -12.47 8.99
C GLN A 245 -19.69 -12.13 10.19
N ASP A 246 -19.44 -13.09 11.09
CA ASP A 246 -18.60 -12.95 12.29
C ASP A 246 -18.89 -11.67 13.09
N LEU A 247 -20.19 -11.39 13.32
CA LEU A 247 -20.63 -10.14 13.96
C LEU A 247 -20.58 -10.24 15.49
N ASP A 248 -19.88 -9.30 16.12
CA ASP A 248 -19.87 -9.15 17.57
C ASP A 248 -21.06 -8.29 18.05
N VAL A 249 -22.04 -8.90 18.71
CA VAL A 249 -23.31 -8.28 19.13
C VAL A 249 -23.20 -7.78 20.56
N LEU A 250 -23.23 -6.46 20.75
CA LEU A 250 -23.07 -5.82 22.06
C LEU A 250 -24.39 -5.55 22.78
N GLU A 251 -25.45 -5.26 22.03
CA GLU A 251 -26.75 -4.85 22.56
C GLU A 251 -27.88 -5.31 21.63
N VAL A 252 -28.99 -5.77 22.20
CA VAL A 252 -30.25 -6.00 21.46
C VAL A 252 -31.33 -5.13 22.06
N ARG A 253 -32.02 -4.35 21.22
CA ARG A 253 -33.14 -3.51 21.65
C ARG A 253 -34.43 -4.06 21.08
N ARG A 254 -35.35 -4.43 21.96
CA ARG A 254 -36.67 -5.00 21.63
C ARG A 254 -37.75 -4.24 22.37
N GLN A 255 -38.70 -3.66 21.63
CA GLN A 255 -39.87 -2.96 22.18
C GLN A 255 -39.53 -1.92 23.29
N GLY A 256 -38.40 -1.23 23.16
CA GLY A 256 -37.96 -0.23 24.14
C GLY A 256 -37.18 -0.77 25.35
N GLN A 257 -36.96 -2.08 25.44
CA GLN A 257 -36.07 -2.70 26.41
C GLN A 257 -34.70 -2.96 25.77
N ASN A 258 -33.63 -2.68 26.53
CA ASN A 258 -32.25 -2.87 26.08
C ASN A 258 -31.64 -4.08 26.80
N PHE A 259 -31.21 -5.07 26.03
CA PHE A 259 -30.52 -6.27 26.49
C PHE A 259 -29.03 -6.12 26.16
N TRP A 260 -28.24 -5.83 27.19
CA TRP A 260 -26.80 -5.67 27.07
C TRP A 260 -26.11 -7.04 27.15
N ASN A 261 -25.17 -7.28 26.23
CA ASN A 261 -24.42 -8.53 26.15
C ASN A 261 -25.33 -9.78 26.26
N PRO A 262 -26.30 -9.92 25.34
CA PRO A 262 -27.23 -11.05 25.35
C PRO A 262 -26.47 -12.39 25.33
N SER A 263 -26.95 -13.38 26.08
CA SER A 263 -26.40 -14.73 26.01
C SER A 263 -26.59 -15.34 24.61
N GLY A 264 -25.74 -16.30 24.24
CA GLY A 264 -25.84 -16.99 22.94
C GLY A 264 -27.19 -17.67 22.67
N ASP A 265 -27.94 -17.98 23.74
CA ASP A 265 -29.29 -18.58 23.69
C ASP A 265 -30.40 -17.55 23.39
N PHE A 266 -30.04 -16.26 23.31
CA PHE A 266 -31.00 -15.18 23.07
C PHE A 266 -31.60 -15.31 21.66
N VAL A 267 -32.89 -15.61 21.58
CA VAL A 267 -33.58 -15.83 20.29
C VAL A 267 -33.90 -14.50 19.64
N LEU A 268 -33.41 -14.31 18.41
CA LEU A 268 -33.67 -13.13 17.58
C LEU A 268 -35.11 -13.11 17.08
N GLN A 269 -35.73 -11.93 17.11
CA GLN A 269 -37.09 -11.69 16.64
C GLN A 269 -37.11 -10.59 15.58
N ALA A 270 -38.15 -10.63 14.74
CA ALA A 270 -38.41 -9.57 13.78
C ALA A 270 -38.53 -8.21 14.50
N ALA A 271 -37.94 -7.17 13.90
CA ALA A 271 -37.83 -5.81 14.43
C ALA A 271 -36.90 -5.63 15.65
N ASP A 272 -36.11 -6.64 16.03
CA ASP A 272 -34.98 -6.44 16.94
C ASP A 272 -33.95 -5.48 16.32
N VAL A 273 -33.41 -4.58 17.15
CA VAL A 273 -32.30 -3.70 16.75
C VAL A 273 -31.03 -4.18 17.44
N LEU A 274 -30.11 -4.74 16.66
CA LEU A 274 -28.82 -5.27 17.10
C LEU A 274 -27.77 -4.19 16.98
N ARG A 275 -27.06 -3.90 18.05
CA ARG A 275 -25.88 -3.05 18.02
C ARG A 275 -24.66 -3.94 17.92
N VAL A 276 -24.01 -3.91 16.77
CA VAL A 276 -22.87 -4.76 16.44
C VAL A 276 -21.60 -3.95 16.28
N ARG A 277 -20.47 -4.59 16.57
CA ARG A 277 -19.15 -4.08 16.22
C ARG A 277 -18.69 -4.78 14.93
N CYS A 278 -18.48 -4.02 13.86
CA CYS A 278 -18.02 -4.58 12.58
C CYS A 278 -17.06 -3.64 11.84
N ALA A 279 -16.19 -4.20 11.00
CA ALA A 279 -15.40 -3.42 10.05
C ALA A 279 -16.30 -2.91 8.90
N VAL A 280 -15.91 -1.81 8.23
CA VAL A 280 -16.71 -1.20 7.15
C VAL A 280 -16.94 -2.17 5.98
N HIS A 281 -15.95 -3.02 5.71
CA HIS A 281 -16.01 -4.00 4.63
C HIS A 281 -17.12 -5.03 4.84
N ASP A 282 -17.28 -5.53 6.06
CA ASP A 282 -18.25 -6.59 6.40
C ASP A 282 -19.69 -6.04 6.42
N LEU A 283 -19.82 -4.73 6.70
CA LEU A 283 -21.08 -4.02 6.59
C LEU A 283 -21.64 -4.01 5.15
N MET A 284 -20.77 -3.94 4.13
CA MET A 284 -21.19 -3.96 2.73
C MET A 284 -21.57 -5.36 2.24
N ALA A 285 -20.86 -6.41 2.69
CA ALA A 285 -21.14 -7.79 2.30
C ALA A 285 -22.47 -8.31 2.88
N SER A 286 -22.79 -7.92 4.12
CA SER A 286 -24.00 -8.37 4.82
C SER A 286 -25.30 -7.76 4.27
N ALA A 287 -25.24 -6.55 3.70
CA ALA A 287 -26.40 -5.86 3.11
C ALA A 287 -27.01 -6.61 1.91
N GLN A 288 -26.18 -7.31 1.13
CA GLN A 288 -26.59 -7.87 -0.15
C GLN A 288 -27.25 -9.26 -0.06
N HIS A 289 -27.08 -9.99 1.05
CA HIS A 289 -27.40 -11.43 1.07
C HIS A 289 -28.47 -11.88 2.08
N HIS A 290 -28.83 -11.05 3.08
CA HIS A 290 -29.59 -11.57 4.23
C HIS A 290 -30.86 -10.80 4.63
N GLY A 291 -31.38 -9.93 3.75
CA GLY A 291 -32.60 -9.15 4.02
C GLY A 291 -32.41 -8.19 5.21
N VAL A 292 -31.19 -7.67 5.40
CA VAL A 292 -30.85 -6.83 6.56
C VAL A 292 -30.97 -5.37 6.17
N SER A 293 -31.76 -4.61 6.94
CA SER A 293 -31.81 -3.15 6.78
C SER A 293 -30.92 -2.48 7.82
N PHE A 294 -29.84 -1.85 7.35
CA PHE A 294 -28.98 -1.04 8.19
C PHE A 294 -29.68 0.29 8.49
N ARG A 295 -29.93 0.54 9.78
CA ARG A 295 -30.23 1.90 10.24
C ARG A 295 -28.94 2.52 10.75
N ALA A 296 -28.15 3.09 9.83
CA ALA A 296 -27.46 4.32 10.23
C ALA A 296 -28.57 5.34 10.55
N GLU A 297 -28.52 6.09 11.64
CA GLU A 297 -29.61 7.00 12.04
C GLU A 297 -30.11 7.86 10.84
N GLY A 298 -31.21 7.43 10.20
CA GLY A 298 -31.82 8.10 9.04
C GLY A 298 -32.37 7.16 7.94
N PRO A 299 -33.44 7.53 7.20
CA PRO A 299 -33.97 6.71 6.13
C PRO A 299 -33.03 6.68 4.90
N GLY A 300 -32.90 5.49 4.30
CA GLY A 300 -32.30 5.23 2.98
C GLY A 300 -31.29 4.08 2.99
N SER A 301 -31.33 3.25 1.94
CA SER A 301 -30.44 2.10 1.71
C SER A 301 -28.96 2.51 1.70
N VAL A 302 -28.11 1.61 2.19
CA VAL A 302 -26.64 1.77 2.30
C VAL A 302 -25.93 1.57 0.94
N GLU A 303 -26.61 0.96 -0.02
CA GLU A 303 -26.03 0.48 -1.29
C GLU A 303 -25.47 1.57 -2.23
N GLU A 304 -25.73 2.87 -2.00
CA GLU A 304 -25.26 3.98 -2.87
C GLU A 304 -24.63 5.16 -2.10
N ARG A 305 -24.03 4.94 -0.92
CA ARG A 305 -23.44 6.03 -0.12
C ARG A 305 -21.92 5.90 -0.01
N ALA A 306 -21.22 6.99 -0.31
CA ALA A 306 -19.79 7.16 -0.07
C ALA A 306 -19.53 7.58 1.39
N PHE A 307 -18.45 7.08 1.97
CA PHE A 307 -18.02 7.39 3.34
C PHE A 307 -16.81 8.33 3.31
N VAL A 308 -16.90 9.42 4.07
CA VAL A 308 -15.89 10.49 4.02
C VAL A 308 -15.52 10.94 5.43
N GLU A 309 -14.23 11.06 5.71
CA GLU A 309 -13.73 11.66 6.94
C GLU A 309 -13.54 13.17 6.76
N ALA A 310 -14.31 13.94 7.53
CA ALA A 310 -14.32 15.39 7.51
C ALA A 310 -13.91 15.95 8.87
N VAL A 311 -12.89 16.81 8.92
CA VAL A 311 -12.47 17.49 10.14
C VAL A 311 -13.14 18.85 10.27
N VAL A 312 -13.65 19.16 11.45
CA VAL A 312 -14.24 20.46 11.75
C VAL A 312 -13.12 21.50 11.80
N GLY A 313 -13.05 22.35 10.77
CA GLY A 313 -12.04 23.40 10.64
C GLY A 313 -12.20 24.54 11.66
N PRO A 314 -11.14 25.35 11.90
CA PRO A 314 -11.13 26.42 12.89
C PRO A 314 -12.13 27.57 12.62
N GLY A 315 -12.67 27.68 11.40
CA GLY A 315 -13.72 28.63 11.02
C GLY A 315 -15.11 28.00 10.80
N SER A 316 -15.30 26.74 11.18
CA SER A 316 -16.52 26.01 10.86
C SER A 316 -17.74 26.59 11.59
N PRO A 317 -18.86 26.86 10.89
CA PRO A 317 -20.09 27.33 11.53
C PRO A 317 -20.77 26.24 12.39
N LEU A 318 -20.22 25.02 12.36
CA LEU A 318 -20.65 23.89 13.20
C LEU A 318 -20.13 23.98 14.63
N ILE A 319 -19.10 24.80 14.90
CA ILE A 319 -18.47 24.92 16.21
C ILE A 319 -19.50 25.37 17.26
N GLY A 320 -19.58 24.65 18.37
CA GLY A 320 -20.48 24.96 19.48
C GLY A 320 -21.93 24.48 19.30
N HIS A 321 -22.31 24.06 18.10
CA HIS A 321 -23.63 23.50 17.81
C HIS A 321 -23.62 21.97 17.88
N SER A 322 -24.77 21.39 18.20
CA SER A 322 -25.01 19.95 18.03
C SER A 322 -25.49 19.64 16.61
N LEU A 323 -25.21 18.42 16.13
CA LEU A 323 -25.64 17.95 14.81
C LEU A 323 -27.17 18.09 14.61
N SER A 324 -27.97 17.89 15.66
CA SER A 324 -29.43 18.11 15.62
C SER A 324 -29.82 19.58 15.60
N SER A 325 -29.20 20.41 16.44
CA SER A 325 -29.54 21.84 16.56
C SER A 325 -29.21 22.64 15.30
N TYR A 326 -28.19 22.21 14.55
CA TYR A 326 -27.74 22.87 13.32
C TYR A 326 -28.48 22.39 12.07
N ARG A 327 -29.41 21.43 12.21
CA ARG A 327 -30.07 20.74 11.09
C ARG A 327 -29.06 20.26 10.06
N PHE A 328 -28.02 19.58 10.53
CA PHE A 328 -26.86 19.17 9.74
C PHE A 328 -27.27 18.52 8.40
N ARG A 329 -28.25 17.62 8.42
CA ARG A 329 -28.72 16.87 7.25
C ARG A 329 -29.47 17.72 6.19
N GLU A 330 -30.08 18.83 6.59
CA GLU A 330 -30.76 19.73 5.64
C GLU A 330 -29.74 20.61 4.90
N ARG A 331 -28.66 20.98 5.58
CA ARG A 331 -27.60 21.84 5.03
C ARG A 331 -26.53 21.05 4.28
N PHE A 332 -26.22 19.86 4.80
CA PHE A 332 -25.28 18.93 4.21
C PHE A 332 -26.04 17.68 3.81
N PRO A 333 -25.98 17.24 2.54
CA PRO A 333 -26.61 16.00 2.08
C PRO A 333 -25.88 14.74 2.59
N ALA A 334 -25.47 14.75 3.86
CA ALA A 334 -24.66 13.75 4.52
C ALA A 334 -25.22 13.41 5.90
N SER A 335 -25.02 12.17 6.33
CA SER A 335 -25.39 11.68 7.65
C SER A 335 -24.13 11.39 8.45
N ALA A 336 -24.00 11.96 9.65
CA ALA A 336 -22.87 11.70 10.52
C ALA A 336 -23.04 10.33 11.20
N ILE A 337 -22.05 9.45 11.02
CA ILE A 337 -22.04 8.07 11.52
C ILE A 337 -21.22 7.94 12.80
N ALA A 338 -20.12 8.67 12.88
CA ALA A 338 -19.23 8.66 14.03
C ALA A 338 -18.59 10.03 14.25
N LEU A 339 -18.25 10.32 15.49
CA LEU A 339 -17.46 11.47 15.90
C LEU A 339 -16.23 10.95 16.64
N ARG A 340 -15.05 11.24 16.12
CA ARG A 340 -13.78 11.01 16.81
C ARG A 340 -13.26 12.34 17.34
N ARG A 341 -12.96 12.35 18.64
CA ARG A 341 -12.32 13.47 19.33
C ARG A 341 -11.09 12.92 20.03
N SER A 342 -9.92 13.34 19.57
CA SER A 342 -8.65 12.72 19.98
C SER A 342 -8.70 11.20 19.71
N ASP A 343 -8.24 10.35 20.64
CA ASP A 343 -8.29 8.88 20.51
C ASP A 343 -9.61 8.25 20.97
N THR A 344 -10.62 9.06 21.28
CA THR A 344 -11.93 8.56 21.72
C THR A 344 -12.97 8.67 20.61
N ILE A 345 -13.50 7.52 20.19
CA ILE A 345 -14.57 7.45 19.19
C ILE A 345 -15.91 7.37 19.90
N ARG A 346 -16.83 8.27 19.53
CA ARG A 346 -18.20 8.31 20.04
C ARG A 346 -19.14 7.86 18.95
N HIS A 347 -19.89 6.80 19.24
CA HIS A 347 -20.92 6.26 18.34
C HIS A 347 -22.36 6.47 18.85
N SER A 348 -22.55 7.08 20.03
CA SER A 348 -23.89 7.31 20.61
C SER A 348 -24.14 8.79 20.93
N ARG A 349 -25.41 9.22 20.77
CA ARG A 349 -25.87 10.60 20.99
C ARG A 349 -25.11 11.64 20.14
N LEU A 350 -24.76 11.29 18.91
CA LEU A 350 -24.12 12.21 17.95
C LEU A 350 -24.97 13.47 17.73
N ALA A 351 -26.28 13.28 17.58
CA ALA A 351 -27.27 14.34 17.46
C ALA A 351 -27.14 15.43 18.54
N ALA A 352 -26.90 15.05 19.81
CA ALA A 352 -26.85 15.97 20.95
C ALA A 352 -25.43 16.48 21.28
N THR A 353 -24.40 15.96 20.61
CA THR A 353 -23.00 16.29 20.92
C THR A 353 -22.60 17.60 20.26
N ARG A 354 -22.04 18.54 21.04
CA ARG A 354 -21.52 19.81 20.50
C ARG A 354 -20.16 19.62 19.84
N LEU A 355 -20.05 20.09 18.60
CA LEU A 355 -18.85 20.00 17.78
C LEU A 355 -17.80 21.04 18.19
N ARG A 356 -16.53 20.67 18.08
CA ARG A 356 -15.36 21.51 18.37
C ARG A 356 -14.39 21.48 17.20
N VAL A 357 -13.52 22.48 17.14
CA VAL A 357 -12.40 22.49 16.18
C VAL A 357 -11.55 21.23 16.37
N GLY A 358 -11.22 20.57 15.27
CA GLY A 358 -10.43 19.34 15.26
C GLY A 358 -11.23 18.05 15.52
N ASP A 359 -12.54 18.14 15.75
CA ASP A 359 -13.39 16.95 15.75
C ASP A 359 -13.40 16.31 14.34
N VAL A 360 -13.22 14.99 14.26
CA VAL A 360 -13.27 14.21 13.03
C VAL A 360 -14.65 13.56 12.92
N LEU A 361 -15.40 13.86 11.87
CA LEU A 361 -16.70 13.29 11.57
C LEU A 361 -16.57 12.25 10.44
N LEU A 362 -17.10 11.06 10.65
CA LEU A 362 -17.36 10.13 9.56
C LEU A 362 -18.75 10.41 8.98
N LEU A 363 -18.81 10.75 7.71
CA LEU A 363 -20.03 11.14 7.01
C LEU A 363 -20.38 10.11 5.93
N ALA A 364 -21.63 9.66 5.89
CA ALA A 364 -22.20 8.95 4.74
C ALA A 364 -22.98 9.92 3.86
N THR A 365 -22.59 10.04 2.60
CA THR A 365 -23.19 10.97 1.62
C THR A 365 -23.38 10.27 0.28
N LYS A 366 -24.20 10.83 -0.61
CA LYS A 366 -24.21 10.40 -2.02
C LYS A 366 -22.92 10.81 -2.70
N GLN A 367 -22.48 10.03 -3.68
CA GLN A 367 -21.21 10.25 -4.38
C GLN A 367 -21.14 11.64 -5.04
N GLU A 368 -22.23 12.08 -5.67
CA GLU A 368 -22.36 13.42 -6.29
C GLU A 368 -22.22 14.60 -5.31
N ALA A 369 -22.35 14.33 -4.01
CA ALA A 369 -22.29 15.34 -2.97
C ALA A 369 -20.96 15.36 -2.21
N VAL A 370 -20.04 14.44 -2.49
CA VAL A 370 -18.69 14.41 -1.89
C VAL A 370 -17.93 15.69 -2.24
N ASP A 371 -17.93 16.11 -3.51
CA ASP A 371 -17.24 17.32 -3.96
C ASP A 371 -17.83 18.60 -3.35
N ARG A 372 -19.12 18.60 -3.01
CA ARG A 372 -19.74 19.73 -2.30
C ARG A 372 -19.25 19.82 -0.86
N LEU A 373 -19.11 18.69 -0.17
CA LEU A 373 -18.53 18.65 1.18
C LEU A 373 -17.05 19.01 1.17
N ARG A 374 -16.31 18.61 0.13
CA ARG A 374 -14.88 18.93 -0.08
C ARG A 374 -14.63 20.43 -0.16
N ASN A 375 -15.51 21.16 -0.84
CA ASN A 375 -15.37 22.59 -1.09
C ASN A 375 -16.09 23.47 -0.06
N ASP A 376 -16.73 22.86 0.95
CA ASP A 376 -17.45 23.61 1.98
C ASP A 376 -16.48 24.08 3.09
N PRO A 377 -16.46 25.38 3.43
CA PRO A 377 -15.57 25.92 4.46
C PRO A 377 -15.87 25.39 5.88
N ALA A 378 -17.00 24.71 6.09
CA ALA A 378 -17.32 24.07 7.35
C ALA A 378 -16.41 22.87 7.67
N PHE A 379 -15.75 22.28 6.67
CA PHE A 379 -14.91 21.11 6.85
C PHE A 379 -13.54 21.29 6.22
N VAL A 380 -12.55 20.62 6.79
CA VAL A 380 -11.28 20.29 6.15
C VAL A 380 -11.36 18.79 5.86
N LEU A 381 -11.53 18.42 4.59
CA LEU A 381 -11.65 17.02 4.19
C LEU A 381 -10.31 16.32 4.38
N VAL A 382 -10.27 15.23 5.16
CA VAL A 382 -9.01 14.54 5.50
C VAL A 382 -8.81 13.25 4.73
N SER A 383 -9.89 12.55 4.34
CA SER A 383 -9.74 11.37 3.47
C SER A 383 -11.06 10.91 2.85
N GLU A 384 -11.04 10.55 1.57
CA GLU A 384 -12.06 9.65 0.99
C GLU A 384 -11.74 8.24 1.47
N VAL A 385 -12.62 7.66 2.30
CA VAL A 385 -12.55 6.24 2.58
C VAL A 385 -13.13 5.54 1.35
N ASN A 386 -12.22 5.18 0.45
CA ASN A 386 -12.41 4.17 -0.57
C ASN A 386 -13.28 4.56 -1.80
N HIS A 387 -12.89 5.61 -2.52
CA HIS A 387 -13.10 5.63 -3.98
C HIS A 387 -11.86 5.10 -4.69
N GLN A 388 -11.68 3.79 -4.65
CA GLN A 388 -11.07 3.15 -5.80
C GLN A 388 -12.08 3.27 -6.94
N GLU A 389 -11.85 4.19 -7.87
CA GLU A 389 -12.51 4.10 -9.18
C GLU A 389 -12.37 2.67 -9.67
N ASP A 390 -13.47 2.00 -10.05
CA ASP A 390 -13.45 0.60 -10.44
C ASP A 390 -12.72 0.42 -11.78
N ARG A 391 -11.39 0.41 -11.71
CA ARG A 391 -10.47 0.22 -12.82
C ARG A 391 -10.15 -1.26 -13.05
N ARG A 392 -10.88 -2.18 -12.40
CA ARG A 392 -10.69 -3.63 -12.57
C ARG A 392 -10.89 -4.08 -14.01
N ARG A 393 -11.73 -3.36 -14.78
CA ARG A 393 -11.90 -3.60 -16.23
C ARG A 393 -10.59 -3.38 -17.01
N LEU A 394 -9.69 -2.55 -16.50
CA LEU A 394 -8.39 -2.23 -17.10
C LEU A 394 -7.26 -3.16 -16.63
N MET A 395 -7.57 -4.15 -15.80
CA MET A 395 -6.63 -5.17 -15.32
C MET A 395 -5.91 -5.88 -16.47
N LEU A 396 -6.66 -6.38 -17.46
CA LEU A 396 -6.12 -7.08 -18.61
C LEU A 396 -5.22 -6.15 -19.47
N PRO A 397 -5.65 -4.93 -19.85
CA PRO A 397 -4.78 -3.96 -20.49
C PRO A 397 -3.48 -3.66 -19.72
N ALA A 398 -3.55 -3.44 -18.40
CA ALA A 398 -2.36 -3.15 -17.60
C ALA A 398 -1.36 -4.32 -17.60
N LEU A 399 -1.86 -5.55 -17.44
CA LEU A 399 -1.03 -6.76 -17.51
C LEU A 399 -0.43 -6.95 -18.91
N ALA A 400 -1.23 -6.73 -19.96
CA ALA A 400 -0.77 -6.83 -21.35
C ALA A 400 0.35 -5.82 -21.65
N ILE A 401 0.24 -4.58 -21.16
CA ILE A 401 1.30 -3.58 -21.28
C ILE A 401 2.57 -4.05 -20.56
N MET A 402 2.46 -4.54 -19.33
CA MET A 402 3.62 -5.06 -18.60
C MET A 402 4.32 -6.19 -19.35
N VAL A 403 3.54 -7.16 -19.84
CA VAL A 403 4.07 -8.28 -20.64
C VAL A 403 4.72 -7.77 -21.93
N LEU A 404 4.12 -6.78 -22.60
CA LEU A 404 4.68 -6.17 -23.80
C LEU A 404 6.02 -5.49 -23.51
N VAL A 405 6.13 -4.69 -22.46
CA VAL A 405 7.38 -4.01 -22.06
C VAL A 405 8.47 -5.04 -21.78
N VAL A 406 8.15 -6.09 -21.03
CA VAL A 406 9.08 -7.17 -20.70
C VAL A 406 9.50 -7.92 -21.95
N ALA A 407 8.57 -8.27 -22.84
CA ALA A 407 8.86 -9.00 -24.07
C ALA A 407 9.74 -8.20 -25.03
N LEU A 408 9.48 -6.89 -25.20
CA LEU A 408 10.29 -6.01 -26.05
C LEU A 408 11.72 -5.90 -25.54
N ALA A 409 11.91 -5.79 -24.23
CA ALA A 409 13.24 -5.74 -23.61
C ALA A 409 13.94 -7.11 -23.61
N ALA A 410 13.19 -8.21 -23.41
CA ALA A 410 13.76 -9.56 -23.34
C ALA A 410 14.21 -10.10 -24.71
N LEU A 411 13.52 -9.72 -25.78
CA LEU A 411 13.88 -10.08 -27.15
C LEU A 411 14.91 -9.12 -27.77
N ASP A 412 15.42 -8.16 -26.99
CA ASP A 412 16.34 -7.11 -27.40
C ASP A 412 15.85 -6.31 -28.63
N LEU A 413 14.52 -6.19 -28.78
CA LEU A 413 13.88 -5.42 -29.84
C LEU A 413 14.01 -3.91 -29.60
N LEU A 414 13.96 -3.51 -28.32
CA LEU A 414 14.07 -2.13 -27.88
C LEU A 414 14.84 -2.04 -26.55
N PRO A 415 15.69 -1.00 -26.35
CA PRO A 415 16.30 -0.75 -25.06
C PRO A 415 15.24 -0.58 -23.97
N ILE A 416 15.53 -1.08 -22.78
CA ILE A 416 14.54 -1.12 -21.69
C ILE A 416 13.98 0.23 -21.30
N VAL A 417 14.79 1.29 -21.38
CA VAL A 417 14.35 2.67 -21.15
C VAL A 417 13.27 3.09 -22.16
N VAL A 418 13.38 2.67 -23.43
CA VAL A 418 12.41 3.00 -24.48
C VAL A 418 11.13 2.19 -24.29
N SER A 419 11.26 0.88 -24.05
CA SER A 419 10.13 -0.01 -23.80
C SER A 419 9.32 0.44 -22.57
N SER A 420 10.00 0.83 -21.49
CA SER A 420 9.35 1.28 -20.26
C SER A 420 8.63 2.62 -20.40
N ILE A 421 9.22 3.60 -21.11
CA ILE A 421 8.55 4.87 -21.44
C ILE A 421 7.31 4.61 -22.31
N LEU A 422 7.42 3.74 -23.31
CA LEU A 422 6.27 3.33 -24.14
C LEU A 422 5.16 2.74 -23.27
N GLY A 423 5.50 1.84 -22.35
CA GLY A 423 4.53 1.27 -21.42
C GLY A 423 3.86 2.31 -20.52
N CYS A 424 4.62 3.28 -19.99
CA CYS A 424 4.06 4.38 -19.20
C CYS A 424 3.06 5.21 -20.01
N ALA A 425 3.42 5.56 -21.25
CA ALA A 425 2.54 6.30 -22.15
C ALA A 425 1.25 5.51 -22.42
N LEU A 426 1.36 4.21 -22.72
CA LEU A 426 0.18 3.35 -22.93
C LEU A 426 -0.70 3.24 -21.68
N MET A 427 -0.11 3.11 -20.48
CA MET A 427 -0.89 3.06 -19.23
C MET A 427 -1.65 4.36 -18.96
N LEU A 428 -1.06 5.52 -19.27
CA LEU A 428 -1.72 6.82 -19.13
C LEU A 428 -2.81 7.00 -20.19
N LEU A 429 -2.55 6.64 -21.45
CA LEU A 429 -3.50 6.78 -22.56
C LEU A 429 -4.73 5.87 -22.40
N ILE A 430 -4.54 4.65 -21.91
CA ILE A 430 -5.64 3.70 -21.65
C ILE A 430 -6.41 4.08 -20.37
N GLY A 431 -5.83 4.91 -19.51
CA GLY A 431 -6.44 5.33 -18.24
C GLY A 431 -6.25 4.32 -17.11
N CYS A 432 -5.24 3.45 -17.18
CA CYS A 432 -4.87 2.57 -16.07
C CYS A 432 -4.44 3.40 -14.85
N LEU A 433 -3.80 4.54 -15.10
CA LEU A 433 -3.28 5.46 -14.10
C LEU A 433 -3.54 6.91 -14.53
N LYS A 434 -3.91 7.80 -13.59
CA LYS A 434 -4.01 9.24 -13.88
C LYS A 434 -2.62 9.89 -13.88
N PRO A 435 -2.40 11.01 -14.58
CA PRO A 435 -1.11 11.71 -14.57
C PRO A 435 -0.61 12.05 -13.16
N ASP A 436 -1.49 12.58 -12.29
CA ASP A 436 -1.11 12.93 -10.90
C ASP A 436 -0.70 11.71 -10.08
N GLU A 437 -1.37 10.57 -10.30
CA GLU A 437 -1.03 9.31 -9.65
C GLU A 437 0.31 8.76 -10.17
N ALA A 438 0.64 8.98 -11.44
CA ALA A 438 1.92 8.60 -12.02
C ALA A 438 3.08 9.39 -11.39
N TYR A 439 2.94 10.70 -11.23
CA TYR A 439 3.96 11.50 -10.56
C TYR A 439 4.08 11.18 -9.07
N ALA A 440 2.97 10.89 -8.40
CA ALA A 440 2.96 10.48 -7.00
C ALA A 440 3.55 9.08 -6.77
N ALA A 441 3.52 8.21 -7.79
CA ALA A 441 4.06 6.85 -7.70
C ALA A 441 5.60 6.80 -7.69
N ILE A 442 6.27 7.83 -8.22
CA ILE A 442 7.73 7.86 -8.31
C ILE A 442 8.33 8.09 -6.92
N ASP A 443 9.20 7.18 -6.47
CA ASP A 443 10.02 7.44 -5.29
C ASP A 443 11.19 8.38 -5.65
N TRP A 444 10.95 9.67 -5.45
CA TRP A 444 11.95 10.72 -5.70
C TRP A 444 13.23 10.54 -4.90
N LYS A 445 13.19 9.86 -3.74
CA LYS A 445 14.41 9.58 -2.97
C LYS A 445 15.35 8.67 -3.75
N VAL A 446 14.80 7.63 -4.37
CA VAL A 446 15.55 6.68 -5.21
C VAL A 446 16.09 7.39 -6.45
N ILE A 447 15.30 8.26 -7.08
CA ILE A 447 15.74 9.02 -8.27
C ILE A 447 16.89 9.97 -7.95
N VAL A 448 16.79 10.73 -6.85
CA VAL A 448 17.86 11.63 -6.39
C VAL A 448 19.10 10.84 -5.96
N LEU A 449 18.93 9.69 -5.31
CA LEU A 449 20.01 8.80 -4.95
C LEU A 449 20.77 8.31 -6.20
N LEU A 450 20.06 7.75 -7.18
CA LEU A 450 20.69 7.25 -8.42
C LEU A 450 21.36 8.37 -9.20
N GLY A 451 20.67 9.50 -9.38
CA GLY A 451 21.21 10.66 -10.10
C GLY A 451 22.45 11.22 -9.44
N GLY A 452 22.41 11.42 -8.11
CA GLY A 452 23.54 11.94 -7.34
C GLY A 452 24.71 10.97 -7.25
N MET A 453 24.46 9.68 -7.03
CA MET A 453 25.55 8.70 -6.85
C MET A 453 26.32 8.39 -8.13
N LEU A 454 25.70 8.56 -9.30
CA LEU A 454 26.42 8.47 -10.57
C LEU A 454 27.52 9.54 -10.69
N THR A 455 27.35 10.70 -10.06
CA THR A 455 28.36 11.77 -10.07
C THR A 455 29.62 11.40 -9.29
N LEU A 456 29.48 10.62 -8.21
CA LEU A 456 30.62 10.07 -7.48
C LEU A 456 31.45 9.17 -8.41
N GLY A 457 30.78 8.32 -9.20
CA GLY A 457 31.44 7.49 -10.22
C GLY A 457 32.21 8.33 -11.24
N THR A 458 31.57 9.35 -11.81
CA THR A 458 32.23 10.27 -12.76
C THR A 458 33.42 10.99 -12.13
N ALA A 459 33.30 11.48 -10.90
CA ALA A 459 34.41 12.12 -10.20
C ALA A 459 35.58 11.15 -9.94
N MET A 460 35.30 9.87 -9.66
CA MET A 460 36.33 8.84 -9.49
C MET A 460 37.06 8.52 -10.81
N GLU A 461 36.36 8.58 -11.94
CA GLU A 461 36.94 8.39 -13.28
C GLU A 461 37.79 9.60 -13.70
N GLU A 462 37.23 10.80 -13.63
CA GLU A 462 37.91 12.06 -14.00
C GLU A 462 39.18 12.30 -13.19
N THR A 463 39.15 12.04 -11.87
CA THR A 463 40.35 12.21 -11.03
C THR A 463 41.37 11.09 -11.20
N GLY A 464 41.04 9.99 -11.90
CA GLY A 464 41.88 8.80 -11.99
C GLY A 464 41.94 7.98 -10.70
N ALA A 465 41.12 8.30 -9.70
CA ALA A 465 41.04 7.57 -8.44
C ALA A 465 40.59 6.11 -8.65
N ALA A 466 39.64 5.87 -9.56
CA ALA A 466 39.18 4.53 -9.92
C ALA A 466 40.31 3.65 -10.47
N ARG A 467 41.16 4.22 -11.35
CA ARG A 467 42.29 3.51 -11.94
C ARG A 467 43.37 3.19 -10.90
N LEU A 468 43.67 4.14 -10.02
CA LEU A 468 44.62 3.94 -8.93
C LEU A 468 44.20 2.76 -8.03
N LEU A 469 42.90 2.67 -7.70
CA LEU A 469 42.36 1.57 -6.89
C LEU A 469 42.33 0.23 -7.64
N ALA A 470 42.15 0.23 -8.96
CA ALA A 470 42.11 -1.00 -9.76
C ALA A 470 43.51 -1.60 -10.00
N GLU A 471 44.55 -0.75 -10.03
CA GLU A 471 45.95 -1.16 -10.23
C GLU A 471 46.71 -1.45 -8.92
N SER A 472 46.08 -1.23 -7.75
CA SER A 472 46.64 -1.55 -6.42
C SER A 472 46.05 -2.82 -5.83
#